data_AF-A0A7S2WJS5-F1
#
_entry.id   AF-A0A7S2WJS5-F1
#
_cell.length_a   1.000
_cell.length_b   1.000
_cell.length_c   1.000
_cell.angle_alpha   90.00
_cell.angle_beta   90.00
_cell.angle_gamma   90.00
#
_symmetry.space_group_name_H-M   'P 1'
#
loop_
_entity.id
_entity.type
_entity.pdbx_description
1 polymer ?
#
loop_
_entity_poly.entity_id
_entity_poly.type
_entity_poly.pdbx_seq_one_letter_code
_entity_poly.pdbx_strand_id
1 'polypeptide(L)'
;GALRPYFHDVRRLAKAHHKTQAPAAHGIRSPETSSPSTPNFVHFPILDCDVGEDGAVYKLALDLTRRMQRNEVIYMHCWGGHGRTGSLVCILLNIIYKLGSEEAIQYCQFVHDLRRIPMDVPSPQKPAQRNQVRRIVRAIA
;
A
#
# COMPACT_ATOMS: atom_id res chain seq x y z
N GLY A 1 -10.51 5.68 22.52
CA GLY A 1 -10.81 5.39 21.10
C GLY A 1 -10.28 4.01 20.76
N ALA A 2 -11.03 3.20 20.01
CA ALA A 2 -10.63 1.83 19.67
C ALA A 2 -9.27 1.80 18.94
N LEU A 3 -8.38 0.87 19.32
CA LEU A 3 -7.13 0.66 18.60
C LEU A 3 -7.41 0.21 17.17
N ARG A 4 -6.70 0.79 16.20
CA ARG A 4 -6.94 0.52 14.78
C ARG A 4 -6.57 -0.92 14.41
N PRO A 5 -7.31 -1.56 13.49
CA PRO A 5 -6.82 -2.74 12.79
C PRO A 5 -5.41 -2.45 12.24
N TYR A 6 -4.48 -3.38 12.42
CA TYR A 6 -3.07 -3.29 11.98
C TYR A 6 -2.18 -2.28 12.72
N PHE A 7 -2.68 -1.51 13.70
CA PHE A 7 -1.80 -0.68 14.56
C PHE A 7 -0.74 -1.54 15.27
N HIS A 8 -1.13 -2.74 15.70
CA HIS A 8 -0.20 -3.69 16.29
C HIS A 8 0.83 -4.22 15.29
N ASP A 9 0.48 -4.33 14.01
CA ASP A 9 1.39 -4.76 12.95
C ASP A 9 2.40 -3.65 12.62
N VAL A 10 1.95 -2.40 12.50
CA VAL A 10 2.84 -1.23 12.38
C VAL A 10 3.77 -1.14 13.59
N ARG A 11 3.23 -1.30 14.80
CA ARG A 11 4.02 -1.30 16.02
C ARG A 11 4.98 -2.49 16.06
N ARG A 12 4.61 -3.66 15.52
CA ARG A 12 5.48 -4.84 15.44
C ARG A 12 6.60 -4.61 14.44
N LEU A 13 6.30 -4.08 13.25
CA LEU A 13 7.30 -3.70 12.25
C LEU A 13 8.29 -2.71 12.88
N ALA A 14 7.80 -1.60 13.44
CA ALA A 14 8.62 -0.62 14.15
C ALA A 14 9.46 -1.23 15.30
N LYS A 15 8.89 -2.14 16.11
CA LYS A 15 9.63 -2.80 17.20
C LYS A 15 10.65 -3.83 16.72
N ALA A 16 10.37 -4.55 15.63
CA ALA A 16 11.33 -5.46 14.99
C ALA A 16 12.54 -4.68 14.45
N HIS A 17 12.32 -3.45 13.95
CA HIS A 17 13.39 -2.51 13.61
C HIS A 17 14.22 -2.08 14.83
N HIS A 18 13.63 -1.91 16.02
CA HIS A 18 14.39 -1.58 17.23
C HIS A 18 15.17 -2.77 17.81
N LYS A 19 14.64 -4.00 17.74
CA LYS A 19 15.32 -5.20 18.29
C LYS A 19 16.52 -5.65 17.47
N THR A 20 16.58 -5.33 16.19
CA THR A 20 17.71 -5.66 15.31
C THR A 20 18.95 -4.77 15.54
N GLN A 21 18.91 -3.85 16.51
CA GLN A 21 20.05 -3.05 16.96
C GLN A 21 20.77 -3.60 18.20
N ALA A 22 20.38 -4.77 18.74
CA ALA A 22 21.14 -5.44 19.80
C ALA A 22 22.27 -6.31 19.19
N PRO A 23 23.48 -6.34 19.77
CA PRO A 23 24.63 -7.04 19.20
C PRO A 23 24.35 -8.54 19.08
N ALA A 24 24.66 -9.09 17.90
CA ALA A 24 24.40 -10.48 17.55
C ALA A 24 25.24 -11.47 18.38
N ALA A 25 24.58 -12.35 19.13
CA ALA A 25 25.16 -13.61 19.57
C ALA A 25 24.96 -14.66 18.46
N HIS A 26 26.02 -15.44 18.22
CA HIS A 26 26.20 -16.43 17.15
C HIS A 26 25.02 -17.38 16.87
N GLY A 27 24.71 -17.58 15.58
CA GLY A 27 24.20 -18.86 15.07
C GLY A 27 23.10 -18.76 14.01
N ILE A 28 23.41 -19.25 12.79
CA ILE A 28 22.54 -19.48 11.62
C ILE A 28 22.26 -18.25 10.74
N ARG A 29 22.95 -18.17 9.60
CA ARG A 29 22.78 -17.15 8.56
C ARG A 29 21.42 -17.31 7.85
N SER A 30 20.46 -16.47 8.21
CA SER A 30 19.28 -16.17 7.38
C SER A 30 19.69 -15.27 6.19
N PRO A 31 18.98 -15.32 5.05
CA PRO A 31 19.36 -14.53 3.88
C PRO A 31 19.37 -13.05 4.24
N GLU A 32 20.42 -12.37 3.78
CA GLU A 32 20.89 -11.05 4.17
C GLU A 32 19.77 -10.06 4.49
N THR A 33 19.44 -9.91 5.78
CA THR A 33 18.64 -8.78 6.25
C THR A 33 19.56 -7.56 6.24
N SER A 34 19.52 -6.81 5.15
CA SER A 34 20.09 -5.47 5.05
C SER A 34 19.77 -4.66 6.32
N SER A 35 20.79 -4.01 6.89
CA SER A 35 20.72 -3.14 8.07
C SER A 35 19.43 -2.30 8.15
N PRO A 36 18.87 -2.05 9.35
CA PRO A 36 17.62 -1.30 9.48
C PRO A 36 17.81 0.14 9.01
N SER A 37 17.38 0.43 7.78
CA SER A 37 17.27 1.79 7.28
C SER A 37 16.10 2.48 7.97
N THR A 38 16.28 3.75 8.34
CA THR A 38 15.20 4.59 8.85
C THR A 38 14.08 4.66 7.80
N PRO A 39 12.82 4.36 8.16
CA PRO A 39 11.73 4.38 7.19
C PRO A 39 11.55 5.81 6.64
N ASN A 40 11.45 5.91 5.31
CA ASN A 40 11.11 7.17 4.64
C ASN A 40 9.59 7.35 4.61
N PHE A 41 9.10 8.49 5.08
CA PHE A 41 7.67 8.81 5.13
C PHE A 41 7.26 9.68 3.96
N VAL A 42 6.27 9.21 3.19
CA VAL A 42 5.61 9.99 2.14
C VAL A 42 4.20 10.32 2.59
N HIS A 43 3.90 11.62 2.77
CA HIS A 43 2.57 12.09 3.14
C HIS A 43 1.81 12.59 1.90
N PHE A 44 0.73 11.90 1.53
CA PHE A 44 -0.14 12.28 0.43
C PHE A 44 -1.57 12.47 0.95
N PRO A 45 -1.98 13.71 1.26
CA PRO A 45 -3.28 13.97 1.86
C PRO A 45 -4.40 13.75 0.84
N ILE A 46 -5.31 12.85 1.17
CA ILE A 46 -6.61 12.68 0.49
C ILE A 46 -7.66 12.70 1.59
N LEU A 47 -8.70 13.52 1.43
CA LEU A 47 -9.82 13.56 2.37
C LEU A 47 -10.48 12.18 2.47
N ASP A 48 -11.03 11.85 3.64
CA ASP A 48 -11.62 10.52 3.82
C ASP A 48 -12.86 10.34 2.94
N CYS A 49 -13.03 9.12 2.39
CA CYS A 49 -14.03 8.81 1.37
C CYS A 49 -13.94 9.60 0.04
N ASP A 50 -12.86 10.35 -0.17
CA ASP A 50 -12.65 11.17 -1.36
C ASP A 50 -11.57 10.59 -2.28
N VAL A 51 -11.26 11.34 -3.34
CA VAL A 51 -10.23 11.08 -4.35
C VAL A 51 -9.14 12.14 -4.31
N GLY A 52 -7.91 11.77 -4.72
CA GLY A 52 -6.85 12.76 -4.95
C GLY A 52 -7.02 13.45 -6.32
N GLU A 53 -6.15 14.39 -6.66
CA GLU A 53 -6.02 14.88 -8.03
C GLU A 53 -5.39 13.78 -8.91
N ASP A 54 -5.98 13.48 -10.07
CA ASP A 54 -5.64 12.31 -10.88
C ASP A 54 -4.15 12.27 -11.27
N GLY A 55 -3.59 13.41 -11.70
CA GLY A 55 -2.17 13.54 -12.06
C GLY A 55 -1.23 13.35 -10.87
N ALA A 56 -1.58 13.88 -9.71
CA ALA A 56 -0.81 13.74 -8.47
C ALA A 56 -0.83 12.29 -7.94
N VAL A 57 -1.99 11.63 -7.99
CA VAL A 57 -2.11 10.20 -7.63
C VAL A 57 -1.30 9.34 -8.58
N TYR A 58 -1.34 9.63 -9.88
CA TYR A 58 -0.53 8.92 -10.87
C TYR A 58 0.97 9.12 -10.66
N LYS A 59 1.42 10.36 -10.41
CA LYS A 59 2.83 10.66 -10.09
C LYS A 59 3.30 9.93 -8.83
N LEU A 60 2.46 9.86 -7.80
CA LEU A 60 2.76 9.06 -6.61
C LEU A 60 2.90 7.58 -6.96
N ALA A 61 1.97 7.01 -7.74
CA ALA A 61 2.05 5.61 -8.15
C ALA A 61 3.35 5.31 -8.91
N LEU A 62 3.77 6.19 -9.83
CA LEU A 62 5.04 6.06 -10.55
C LEU A 62 6.26 6.11 -9.60
N ASP A 63 6.28 7.02 -8.62
CA ASP A 63 7.36 7.09 -7.63
C ASP A 63 7.44 5.79 -6.82
N LEU A 64 6.30 5.28 -6.34
CA LEU A 64 6.24 4.04 -5.59
C LEU A 64 6.68 2.83 -6.43
N THR A 65 6.29 2.75 -7.71
CA THR A 65 6.78 1.69 -8.61
C THR A 65 8.31 1.74 -8.75
N ARG A 66 8.91 2.92 -8.92
CA ARG A 66 10.38 3.06 -9.00
C ARG A 66 11.08 2.64 -7.70
N ARG A 67 10.47 2.92 -6.54
CA ARG A 67 10.96 2.45 -5.24
C ARG A 67 10.91 0.92 -5.15
N MET A 68 9.80 0.31 -5.56
CA MET A 68 9.68 -1.16 -5.61
C MET A 68 10.72 -1.79 -6.54
N GLN A 69 11.02 -1.17 -7.69
CA GLN A 69 12.08 -1.63 -8.60
C GLN A 69 13.49 -1.56 -7.99
N ARG A 70 13.69 -0.74 -6.97
CA ARG A 70 14.93 -0.68 -6.16
C ARG A 70 14.88 -1.61 -4.94
N ASN A 71 13.96 -2.57 -4.92
CA ASN A 71 13.73 -3.49 -3.80
C ASN A 71 13.34 -2.79 -2.47
N GLU A 72 12.79 -1.58 -2.53
CA GLU A 72 12.23 -0.94 -1.33
C GLU A 72 10.87 -1.58 -0.96
N VAL A 73 10.70 -1.92 0.32
CA VAL A 73 9.43 -2.42 0.86
C VAL A 73 8.53 -1.24 1.20
N ILE A 74 7.33 -1.21 0.62
CA ILE A 74 6.37 -0.12 0.79
C ILE A 74 5.26 -0.53 1.74
N TYR A 75 5.12 0.22 2.83
CA TYR A 75 3.94 0.17 3.68
C TYR A 75 3.01 1.34 3.33
N MET A 76 1.76 1.01 2.97
CA MET A 76 0.74 1.99 2.60
C MET A 76 -0.50 1.81 3.49
N HIS A 77 -1.07 2.92 3.97
CA HIS A 77 -2.30 2.87 4.75
C HIS A 77 -3.18 4.10 4.53
N CYS A 78 -4.44 4.01 4.94
CA CYS A 78 -5.32 5.15 5.17
C CYS A 78 -5.95 5.01 6.56
N TRP A 79 -7.23 5.36 6.77
CA TRP A 79 -7.90 5.08 8.04
C TRP A 79 -8.22 3.59 8.20
N GLY A 80 -8.91 3.00 7.21
CA GLY A 80 -9.27 1.57 7.20
C GLY A 80 -8.42 0.69 6.26
N GLY A 81 -7.54 1.28 5.46
CA GLY A 81 -6.70 0.52 4.52
C GLY A 81 -7.44 -0.07 3.31
N HIS A 82 -8.64 0.41 2.96
CA HIS A 82 -9.43 -0.09 1.82
C HIS A 82 -9.71 0.98 0.75
N GLY A 83 -10.21 2.17 1.10
CA GLY A 83 -10.74 3.12 0.11
C GLY A 83 -9.65 3.80 -0.71
N ARG A 84 -8.96 4.75 -0.07
CA ARG A 84 -7.84 5.49 -0.67
C ARG A 84 -6.66 4.58 -1.00
N THR A 85 -6.34 3.67 -0.08
CA THR A 85 -5.30 2.65 -0.26
C THR A 85 -5.62 1.76 -1.46
N GLY A 86 -6.85 1.23 -1.57
CA GLY A 86 -7.25 0.37 -2.69
C GLY A 86 -7.19 1.11 -4.03
N SER A 87 -7.54 2.39 -4.06
CA SER A 87 -7.44 3.23 -5.28
C SER A 87 -6.01 3.27 -5.80
N LEU A 88 -5.05 3.57 -4.91
CA LEU A 88 -3.64 3.64 -5.28
C LEU A 88 -3.07 2.24 -5.63
N VAL A 89 -3.48 1.19 -4.92
CA VAL A 89 -3.11 -0.20 -5.23
C VAL A 89 -3.59 -0.60 -6.62
N CYS A 90 -4.82 -0.27 -7.03
CA CYS A 90 -5.32 -0.60 -8.37
C CYS A 90 -4.46 0.06 -9.47
N ILE A 91 -4.04 1.31 -9.26
CA ILE A 91 -3.18 2.02 -10.22
C ILE A 91 -1.79 1.38 -10.27
N LEU A 92 -1.23 0.96 -9.13
CA LEU A 92 0.02 0.21 -9.08
C LEU A 92 -0.07 -1.13 -9.82
N LEU A 93 -1.19 -1.86 -9.65
CA LEU A 93 -1.42 -3.13 -10.36
C LEU A 93 -1.45 -2.93 -11.88
N ASN A 94 -2.09 -1.87 -12.37
CA ASN A 94 -2.03 -1.50 -13.79
C ASN A 94 -0.59 -1.21 -14.24
N ILE A 95 0.17 -0.40 -13.50
CA ILE A 95 1.53 -0.02 -13.92
C ILE A 95 2.46 -1.24 -13.98
N ILE A 96 2.43 -2.09 -12.95
CA ILE A 96 3.35 -3.21 -12.73
C ILE A 96 2.98 -4.42 -13.59
N TYR A 97 1.69 -4.78 -13.62
CA TYR A 97 1.21 -6.01 -14.25
C TYR A 97 0.42 -5.78 -15.54
N LYS A 98 0.24 -4.53 -15.97
CA LYS A 98 -0.51 -4.15 -17.17
C LYS A 98 -1.99 -4.57 -17.15
N LEU A 99 -2.56 -4.73 -15.97
CA LEU A 99 -3.98 -5.06 -15.80
C LEU A 99 -4.87 -3.89 -16.24
N GLY A 100 -6.01 -4.19 -16.87
CA GLY A 100 -7.07 -3.22 -17.12
C GLY A 100 -7.68 -2.70 -15.81
N SER A 101 -8.45 -1.60 -15.87
CA SER A 101 -9.02 -0.98 -14.66
C SER A 101 -9.93 -1.93 -13.87
N GLU A 102 -10.77 -2.70 -14.55
CA GLU A 102 -11.68 -3.64 -13.88
C GLU A 102 -10.92 -4.84 -13.30
N GLU A 103 -9.95 -5.38 -14.03
CA GLU A 103 -9.09 -6.47 -13.56
C GLU A 103 -8.31 -6.06 -12.31
N ALA A 104 -7.75 -4.85 -12.31
CA ALA A 104 -7.04 -4.29 -11.16
C ALA A 104 -7.96 -4.11 -9.93
N ILE A 105 -9.20 -3.64 -10.14
CA ILE A 105 -10.19 -3.48 -9.07
C ILE A 105 -10.59 -4.85 -8.50
N GLN A 106 -10.88 -5.83 -9.36
CA GLN A 106 -11.24 -7.19 -8.95
C GLN A 106 -10.10 -7.87 -8.19
N TYR A 107 -8.87 -7.74 -8.68
CA TYR A 107 -7.69 -8.31 -8.02
C TYR A 107 -7.44 -7.62 -6.66
N CYS A 108 -7.58 -6.30 -6.59
CA CYS A 108 -7.47 -5.56 -5.34
C CYS A 108 -8.52 -6.03 -4.32
N GLN A 109 -9.78 -6.22 -4.74
CA GLN A 109 -10.84 -6.76 -3.90
C GLN A 109 -10.51 -8.17 -3.42
N PHE A 110 -10.11 -9.06 -4.34
CA PHE A 110 -9.75 -10.44 -4.01
C PHE A 110 -8.68 -10.48 -2.91
N VAL A 111 -7.57 -9.76 -3.07
CA VAL A 111 -6.49 -9.74 -2.06
C VAL A 111 -6.92 -9.04 -0.77
N HIS A 112 -7.77 -8.00 -0.86
CA HIS A 112 -8.35 -7.34 0.30
C HIS A 112 -9.17 -8.30 1.16
N ASP A 113 -9.93 -9.20 0.55
CA ASP A 113 -10.83 -10.12 1.25
C ASP A 113 -10.09 -11.29 1.91
N LEU A 114 -8.83 -11.53 1.53
CA LEU A 114 -7.94 -12.50 2.18
C LEU A 114 -7.34 -11.99 3.50
N ARG A 115 -7.71 -10.79 3.97
CA ARG A 115 -7.20 -10.24 5.24
C ARG A 115 -7.62 -11.09 6.42
N ARG A 116 -6.65 -11.36 7.32
CA ARG A 116 -6.89 -12.06 8.59
C ARG A 116 -8.03 -11.45 9.42
N ILE A 117 -8.13 -10.12 9.40
CA ILE A 117 -9.27 -9.38 9.97
C ILE A 117 -10.04 -8.85 8.76
N PRO A 118 -11.14 -9.52 8.36
CA PRO A 118 -11.91 -9.11 7.19
C PRO A 118 -12.65 -7.80 7.49
N MET A 119 -12.93 -7.05 6.43
CA MET A 119 -13.84 -5.91 6.48
C MET A 119 -14.86 -6.09 5.36
N ASP A 120 -16.14 -6.00 5.71
CA ASP A 120 -17.26 -6.12 4.77
C ASP A 120 -17.47 -4.81 4.00
N VAL A 121 -16.44 -4.39 3.27
CA VAL A 121 -16.45 -3.18 2.45
C VAL A 121 -15.65 -3.38 1.16
N PRO A 122 -16.05 -2.74 0.06
CA PRO A 122 -15.26 -2.79 -1.17
C PRO A 122 -13.89 -2.09 -1.04
N SER A 123 -12.95 -2.49 -1.90
CA SER A 123 -11.65 -1.87 -2.08
C SER A 123 -11.36 -1.73 -3.59
N PRO A 124 -11.42 -0.51 -4.17
CA PRO A 124 -11.73 0.78 -3.55
C PRO A 124 -13.19 0.91 -3.09
N GLN A 125 -13.43 1.62 -2.00
CA GLN A 125 -14.71 1.62 -1.28
C GLN A 125 -15.82 2.41 -1.98
N LYS A 126 -15.53 3.64 -2.42
CA LYS A 126 -16.55 4.53 -2.99
C LYS A 126 -16.59 4.47 -4.53
N PRO A 127 -17.75 4.71 -5.16
CA PRO A 127 -17.83 4.81 -6.62
C PRO A 127 -16.87 5.84 -7.22
N ALA A 128 -16.70 7.00 -6.57
CA ALA A 128 -15.77 8.05 -7.01
C ALA A 128 -14.32 7.56 -7.10
N GLN A 129 -13.88 6.74 -6.14
CA GLN A 129 -12.56 6.12 -6.10
C GLN A 129 -12.35 5.11 -7.24
N ARG A 130 -13.35 4.24 -7.48
CA ARG A 130 -13.32 3.32 -8.64
C ARG A 130 -13.31 4.07 -9.96
N ASN A 131 -14.06 5.17 -10.05
CA ASN A 131 -14.05 6.03 -11.24
C ASN A 131 -12.71 6.74 -11.43
N GLN A 132 -12.02 7.15 -10.36
CA GLN A 132 -10.65 7.68 -10.45
C GLN A 132 -9.69 6.64 -11.02
N VAL A 133 -9.75 5.38 -10.55
CA VAL A 133 -8.94 4.29 -11.12
C VAL A 133 -9.19 4.17 -12.62
N ARG A 134 -10.45 4.13 -13.05
CA ARG A 134 -10.82 4.05 -14.48
C ARG A 134 -10.27 5.21 -15.29
N ARG A 135 -10.40 6.45 -14.81
CA ARG A 135 -9.90 7.64 -15.51
C ARG A 135 -8.38 7.60 -15.67
N ILE A 136 -7.65 7.31 -14.58
CA ILE A 136 -6.18 7.26 -14.60
C ILE A 136 -5.69 6.13 -15.51
N VAL A 137 -6.23 4.92 -15.37
CA VAL A 137 -5.83 3.77 -16.19
C VAL A 137 -6.11 4.02 -17.68
N ARG A 138 -7.27 4.60 -18.02
CA ARG A 138 -7.59 4.97 -19.40
C ARG A 138 -6.61 6.00 -19.98
N ALA A 139 -6.07 6.89 -19.16
CA ALA A 139 -5.12 7.91 -19.60
C ALA A 139 -3.67 7.39 -19.75
N ILE A 140 -3.37 6.20 -19.22
CA ILE A 140 -2.05 5.54 -19.36
C ILE A 140 -1.97 4.70 -20.64
N ALA A 141 -3.11 4.13 -21.07
CA ALA A 141 -3.23 3.31 -22.28
C ALA A 141 -3.19 4.15 -23.56
#